data_AF-A0A948F090-F1
#
_entry.id   AF-A0A948F090-F1
#
_cell.length_a   1.000
_cell.length_b   1.000
_cell.length_c   1.000
_cell.angle_alpha   90.00
_cell.angle_beta   90.00
_cell.angle_gamma   90.00
#
_symmetry.space_group_name_H-M   'P 1'
#
loop_
_entity.id
_entity.type
_entity.pdbx_description
1 polymer ?
#
loop_
_entity_poly.entity_id
_entity_poly.type
_entity_poly.pdbx_seq_one_letter_code
_entity_poly.pdbx_strand_id
1 'polypeptide(L)'
;MRLKVLSLFAAIQILSFGIWINLSHAEPFVPQPFEQAQIHPAPALPSELVADLEEPTLLLHFATRNMSEEKRFLNAIRTNQIETALKKLPAEHVKSVKNITIDYSEKAHRGLGGNYLIILRGVNMSTEETIAVLVHEMGHNVDYGYLTPEEKKVQSPFIDGNASLYETDPSLDFYRISWETNQERKQTAINTDFASGYAMSDPFEDFAESYTYYILHNKDFKKLAAGSEALYAKYRFMKYQVFNGVEFDTGDGIVDNNQRPWDVTVLSYEISDFLS
;
A
#
# COMPACT_ATOMS: atom_id res chain seq x y z
N MET A 1 -9.39 -23.35 20.49
CA MET A 1 -8.07 -22.90 20.02
C MET A 1 -8.26 -21.82 18.95
N ARG A 2 -8.61 -20.58 19.35
CA ARG A 2 -8.82 -19.38 18.49
C ARG A 2 -9.09 -18.16 19.40
N LEU A 3 -8.12 -17.80 20.24
CA LEU A 3 -8.26 -16.70 21.21
C LEU A 3 -6.94 -15.99 21.56
N LYS A 4 -5.89 -16.12 20.72
CA LYS A 4 -4.57 -15.54 21.00
C LYS A 4 -4.10 -14.43 20.04
N VAL A 5 -4.89 -14.05 19.03
CA VAL A 5 -4.50 -12.99 18.08
C VAL A 5 -5.01 -11.60 18.51
N LEU A 6 -6.04 -11.52 19.36
CA LEU A 6 -6.66 -10.24 19.75
C LEU A 6 -5.97 -9.48 20.91
N SER A 7 -5.02 -10.06 21.64
CA SER A 7 -4.38 -9.38 22.78
C SER A 7 -3.00 -8.78 22.46
N LEU A 8 -2.47 -8.97 21.25
CA LEU A 8 -1.13 -8.48 20.89
C LEU A 8 -1.16 -7.06 20.29
N PHE A 9 -2.26 -6.66 19.64
CA PHE A 9 -2.35 -5.36 18.97
C PHE A 9 -2.59 -4.17 19.93
N ALA A 10 -3.18 -4.40 21.10
CA ALA A 10 -3.41 -3.33 22.09
C ALA A 10 -2.18 -3.06 23.00
N ALA A 11 -1.24 -3.99 23.09
CA ALA A 11 -0.10 -3.88 24.01
C ALA A 11 1.15 -3.20 23.41
N ILE A 12 1.24 -3.12 22.08
CA ILE A 12 2.42 -2.55 21.40
C ILE A 12 2.36 -1.00 21.33
N GLN A 13 1.17 -0.39 21.40
CA GLN A 13 1.03 1.07 21.34
C GLN A 13 1.58 1.83 22.57
N ILE A 14 1.87 1.15 23.68
CA ILE A 14 2.30 1.82 24.93
C ILE A 14 3.83 1.78 25.14
N LEU A 15 4.57 0.93 24.42
CA LEU A 15 6.01 0.72 24.64
C LEU A 15 6.95 1.45 23.67
N SER A 16 6.45 2.02 22.58
CA SER A 16 7.28 2.65 21.54
C SER A 16 7.56 4.15 21.72
N PHE A 17 7.00 4.79 22.76
CA PHE A 17 7.22 6.22 23.05
C PHE A 17 8.56 6.55 23.73
N GLY A 18 9.39 5.55 24.06
CA GLY A 18 10.51 5.71 25.00
C GLY A 18 11.93 5.88 24.43
N ILE A 19 12.17 5.78 23.12
CA ILE A 19 13.55 5.79 22.59
C ILE A 19 13.62 6.66 21.32
N TRP A 20 13.63 7.98 21.50
CA TRP A 20 13.88 8.93 20.41
C TRP A 20 14.68 10.12 20.90
N ILE A 21 15.98 9.95 21.16
CA ILE A 21 16.91 11.08 21.25
C ILE A 21 18.28 10.70 20.65
N ASN A 22 18.73 11.54 19.71
CA ASN A 22 20.09 11.74 19.19
C ASN A 22 20.68 10.78 18.16
N LEU A 23 20.45 11.09 16.89
CA LEU A 23 21.45 10.95 15.82
C LEU A 23 21.46 12.26 15.02
N SER A 24 22.41 13.15 15.30
CA SER A 24 22.74 14.28 14.43
C SER A 24 24.16 14.05 13.90
N HIS A 25 24.34 14.32 12.60
CA HIS A 25 25.57 14.18 11.79
C HIS A 25 25.76 12.86 11.02
N ALA A 26 24.77 12.47 10.21
CA ALA A 26 25.04 11.57 9.09
C ALA A 26 25.60 12.40 7.90
N GLU A 27 26.72 11.95 7.35
CA GLU A 27 27.27 12.45 6.07
C GLU A 27 26.21 12.35 4.95
N PRO A 28 26.25 13.23 3.93
CA PRO A 28 25.35 13.13 2.79
C PRO A 28 25.54 11.78 2.10
N PHE A 29 24.51 10.98 2.15
CA PHE A 29 24.46 9.67 1.56
C PHE A 29 24.59 9.75 0.02
N VAL A 30 25.58 9.05 -0.55
CA VAL A 30 25.75 8.90 -2.00
C VAL A 30 25.35 7.46 -2.37
N PRO A 31 24.22 7.25 -3.06
CA PRO A 31 23.74 5.91 -3.39
C PRO A 31 24.79 5.11 -4.15
N GLN A 32 25.21 4.00 -3.55
CA GLN A 32 26.00 3.00 -4.25
C GLN A 32 25.12 2.34 -5.33
N PRO A 33 25.69 1.96 -6.48
CA PRO A 33 24.94 1.19 -7.48
C PRO A 33 24.48 -0.12 -6.82
N PHE A 34 23.17 -0.33 -6.76
CA PHE A 34 22.60 -1.58 -6.29
C PHE A 34 23.18 -2.71 -7.14
N GLU A 35 23.88 -3.66 -6.51
CA GLU A 35 24.33 -4.87 -7.17
C GLU A 35 23.07 -5.55 -7.72
N GLN A 36 23.00 -5.74 -9.05
CA GLN A 36 21.83 -6.27 -9.74
C GLN A 36 21.61 -7.72 -9.30
N ALA A 37 20.98 -7.92 -8.15
CA ALA A 37 20.16 -9.09 -7.91
C ALA A 37 19.21 -9.21 -9.12
N GLN A 38 18.83 -10.43 -9.49
CA GLN A 38 17.87 -10.66 -10.58
C GLN A 38 16.54 -9.99 -10.20
N ILE A 39 16.34 -8.74 -10.62
CA ILE A 39 15.08 -8.03 -10.51
C ILE A 39 14.18 -8.63 -11.57
N HIS A 40 12.99 -9.07 -11.18
CA HIS A 40 11.94 -9.52 -12.07
C HIS A 40 11.63 -8.40 -13.08
N PRO A 41 11.39 -8.74 -14.35
CA PRO A 41 10.93 -7.73 -15.29
C PRO A 41 9.60 -7.16 -14.81
N ALA A 42 9.40 -5.86 -15.01
CA ALA A 42 8.10 -5.25 -14.77
C ALA A 42 7.04 -6.01 -15.60
N PRO A 43 5.82 -6.21 -15.07
CA PRO A 43 4.75 -6.82 -15.84
C PRO A 43 4.64 -6.13 -17.20
N ALA A 44 4.78 -6.90 -18.28
CA ALA A 44 4.67 -6.34 -19.62
C ALA A 44 3.25 -5.78 -19.78
N LEU A 45 3.14 -4.51 -20.19
CA LEU A 45 1.85 -3.97 -20.61
C LEU A 45 1.31 -4.87 -21.74
N PRO A 46 0.06 -5.34 -21.68
CA PRO A 46 -0.49 -6.21 -22.71
C PRO A 46 -0.33 -5.59 -24.09
N SER A 47 0.50 -6.18 -24.95
CA SER A 47 0.83 -5.63 -26.28
C SER A 47 -0.35 -5.59 -27.26
N GLU A 48 -1.48 -6.21 -26.90
CA GLU A 48 -2.69 -6.29 -27.74
C GLU A 48 -3.65 -5.10 -27.56
N LEU A 49 -3.34 -4.10 -26.72
CA LEU A 49 -4.29 -3.04 -26.32
C LEU A 49 -4.28 -1.75 -27.17
N VAL A 50 -3.69 -1.77 -28.37
CA VAL A 50 -3.62 -0.59 -29.27
C VAL A 50 -4.59 -0.66 -30.45
N ALA A 51 -5.49 -1.66 -30.51
CA ALA A 51 -6.46 -1.78 -31.59
C ALA A 51 -7.90 -1.89 -31.07
N ASP A 52 -8.64 -0.78 -31.14
CA ASP A 52 -10.11 -0.69 -31.21
C ASP A 52 -10.93 -1.68 -30.37
N LEU A 53 -10.82 -1.60 -29.04
CA LEU A 53 -11.77 -2.26 -28.13
C LEU A 53 -12.51 -1.21 -27.31
N GLU A 54 -13.85 -1.24 -27.42
CA GLU A 54 -14.75 -0.59 -26.49
C GLU A 54 -14.24 -0.83 -25.06
N GLU A 55 -13.96 0.25 -24.32
CA GLU A 55 -13.50 0.24 -22.93
C GLU A 55 -14.22 -0.90 -22.18
N PRO A 56 -13.55 -2.02 -21.84
CA PRO A 56 -14.22 -3.12 -21.18
C PRO A 56 -14.74 -2.53 -19.87
N THR A 57 -16.06 -2.41 -19.76
CA THR A 57 -16.71 -1.85 -18.58
C THR A 57 -16.27 -2.71 -17.41
N LEU A 58 -15.33 -2.18 -16.63
CA LEU A 58 -14.75 -2.83 -15.48
C LEU A 58 -15.92 -3.07 -14.52
N LEU A 59 -16.37 -4.32 -14.41
CA LEU A 59 -17.57 -4.68 -13.66
C LEU A 59 -17.21 -4.71 -12.17
N LEU A 60 -16.95 -3.52 -11.63
CA LEU A 60 -16.71 -3.30 -10.22
C LEU A 60 -18.05 -3.33 -9.49
N HIS A 61 -18.20 -4.28 -8.57
CA HIS A 61 -19.42 -4.42 -7.80
C HIS A 61 -19.33 -3.68 -6.47
N PHE A 62 -20.24 -2.72 -6.25
CA PHE A 62 -20.40 -2.05 -4.97
C PHE A 62 -21.49 -2.71 -4.13
N ALA A 63 -21.14 -3.02 -2.88
CA ALA A 63 -22.07 -3.50 -1.87
C ALA A 63 -22.03 -2.64 -0.62
N THR A 64 -23.08 -2.72 0.19
CA THR A 64 -23.13 -2.10 1.51
C THR A 64 -23.59 -3.11 2.55
N ARG A 65 -23.07 -3.02 3.77
CA ARG A 65 -23.58 -3.81 4.90
C ARG A 65 -23.79 -2.94 6.13
N ASN A 66 -24.71 -3.36 7.00
CA ASN A 66 -25.07 -2.68 8.26
C ASN A 66 -25.51 -1.20 8.08
N MET A 67 -26.00 -0.82 6.90
CA MET A 67 -26.41 0.54 6.57
C MET A 67 -27.84 0.81 7.05
N SER A 68 -28.03 1.89 7.84
CA SER A 68 -29.36 2.40 8.16
C SER A 68 -29.92 3.25 7.01
N GLU A 69 -31.24 3.47 7.00
CA GLU A 69 -31.89 4.26 5.96
C GLU A 69 -31.34 5.70 5.87
N GLU A 70 -31.08 6.33 7.02
CA GLU A 70 -30.50 7.67 7.14
C GLU A 70 -29.11 7.80 6.50
N LYS A 71 -28.37 6.69 6.39
CA LYS A 71 -27.01 6.66 5.82
C LYS A 71 -26.99 6.46 4.30
N ARG A 72 -28.15 6.26 3.64
CA ARG A 72 -28.23 6.01 2.20
C ARG A 72 -27.68 7.16 1.35
N PHE A 73 -28.02 8.40 1.71
CA PHE A 73 -27.54 9.58 0.97
C PHE A 73 -26.02 9.74 1.10
N LEU A 74 -25.50 9.60 2.33
CA LEU A 74 -24.05 9.60 2.59
C LEU A 74 -23.34 8.48 1.81
N ASN A 75 -23.96 7.30 1.71
CA ASN A 75 -23.42 6.20 0.94
C ASN A 75 -23.28 6.53 -0.54
N ALA A 76 -24.29 7.16 -1.16
CA ALA A 76 -24.22 7.54 -2.56
C ALA A 76 -23.05 8.51 -2.84
N ILE A 77 -22.86 9.50 -1.96
CA ILE A 77 -21.72 10.43 -2.04
C ILE A 77 -20.41 9.66 -1.93
N ARG A 78 -20.27 8.80 -0.91
CA ARG A 78 -19.03 8.06 -0.68
C ARG A 78 -18.71 7.09 -1.81
N THR A 79 -19.70 6.38 -2.35
CA THR A 79 -19.52 5.52 -3.52
C THR A 79 -19.00 6.33 -4.72
N ASN A 80 -19.58 7.50 -4.99
CA ASN A 80 -19.12 8.36 -6.08
C ASN A 80 -17.67 8.87 -5.86
N GLN A 81 -17.30 9.20 -4.63
CA GLN A 81 -15.92 9.58 -4.28
C GLN A 81 -14.94 8.42 -4.49
N ILE A 82 -15.30 7.22 -4.06
CA ILE A 82 -14.49 6.00 -4.27
C ILE A 82 -14.32 5.72 -5.77
N GLU A 83 -15.40 5.77 -6.55
CA GLU A 83 -15.33 5.59 -8.01
C GLU A 83 -14.42 6.63 -8.66
N THR A 84 -14.49 7.88 -8.20
CA THR A 84 -13.63 8.96 -8.71
C THR A 84 -12.17 8.72 -8.38
N ALA A 85 -11.87 8.32 -7.14
CA ALA A 85 -10.52 7.95 -6.71
C ALA A 85 -9.96 6.78 -7.53
N LEU A 86 -10.74 5.74 -7.77
CA LEU A 86 -10.30 4.59 -8.57
C LEU A 86 -9.96 4.97 -10.01
N LYS A 87 -10.68 5.91 -10.62
CA LYS A 87 -10.37 6.42 -11.97
C LYS A 87 -9.03 7.18 -12.04
N LYS A 88 -8.46 7.57 -10.90
CA LYS A 88 -7.13 8.21 -10.81
C LYS A 88 -5.99 7.20 -10.69
N LEU A 89 -6.31 5.94 -10.40
CA LEU A 89 -5.32 4.86 -10.37
C LEU A 89 -5.15 4.24 -11.76
N PRO A 90 -4.01 3.59 -12.04
CA PRO A 90 -3.83 2.85 -13.28
C PRO A 90 -4.94 1.81 -13.48
N ALA A 91 -5.53 1.77 -14.68
CA ALA A 91 -6.66 0.87 -14.96
C ALA A 91 -6.32 -0.61 -14.69
N GLU A 92 -5.09 -1.04 -14.99
CA GLU A 92 -4.61 -2.39 -14.70
C GLU A 92 -4.58 -2.70 -13.20
N HIS A 93 -4.31 -1.71 -12.35
CA HIS A 93 -4.39 -1.88 -10.89
C HIS A 93 -5.85 -2.02 -10.47
N VAL A 94 -6.76 -1.19 -10.99
CA VAL A 94 -8.18 -1.27 -10.64
C VAL A 94 -8.80 -2.62 -11.02
N LYS A 95 -8.32 -3.25 -12.11
CA LYS A 95 -8.76 -4.61 -12.52
C LYS A 95 -8.45 -5.69 -11.48
N SER A 96 -7.51 -5.47 -10.57
CA SER A 96 -7.22 -6.40 -9.48
C SER A 96 -8.31 -6.42 -8.40
N VAL A 97 -9.31 -5.53 -8.47
CA VAL A 97 -10.46 -5.50 -7.56
C VAL A 97 -11.76 -5.76 -8.30
N LYS A 98 -12.61 -6.63 -7.72
CA LYS A 98 -13.92 -6.98 -8.26
C LYS A 98 -15.06 -6.51 -7.37
N ASN A 99 -14.84 -6.46 -6.06
CA ASN A 99 -15.87 -6.14 -5.09
C ASN A 99 -15.39 -5.07 -4.11
N ILE A 100 -16.22 -4.06 -3.89
CA ILE A 100 -16.02 -3.07 -2.82
C ILE A 100 -17.25 -3.08 -1.92
N THR A 101 -17.05 -3.29 -0.62
CA THR A 101 -18.12 -3.26 0.37
C THR A 101 -17.91 -2.10 1.34
N ILE A 102 -18.92 -1.27 1.54
CA ILE A 102 -18.92 -0.25 2.60
C ILE A 102 -19.68 -0.80 3.82
N ASP A 103 -18.97 -0.99 4.93
CA ASP A 103 -19.53 -1.47 6.20
C ASP A 103 -19.80 -0.34 7.18
N TYR A 104 -21.08 -0.13 7.51
CA TYR A 104 -21.51 0.91 8.45
C TYR A 104 -21.57 0.45 9.91
N SER A 105 -21.04 -0.74 10.24
CA SER A 105 -20.83 -1.18 11.62
C SER A 105 -19.74 -0.36 12.31
N GLU A 106 -20.02 0.14 13.51
CA GLU A 106 -19.03 0.83 14.35
C GLU A 106 -17.88 -0.08 14.81
N LYS A 107 -18.07 -1.41 14.68
CA LYS A 107 -17.05 -2.43 15.01
C LYS A 107 -16.26 -2.91 13.79
N ALA A 108 -16.57 -2.42 12.59
CA ALA A 108 -15.85 -2.79 11.37
C ALA A 108 -14.38 -2.40 11.48
N HIS A 109 -13.46 -3.13 10.84
CA HIS A 109 -12.09 -2.64 10.62
C HIS A 109 -12.10 -1.40 9.72
N ARG A 110 -11.07 -0.54 9.77
CA ARG A 110 -10.98 0.67 8.92
C ARG A 110 -11.01 0.29 7.45
N GLY A 111 -10.17 -0.67 7.09
CA GLY A 111 -10.13 -1.33 5.79
C GLY A 111 -9.84 -2.82 5.94
N LEU A 112 -10.07 -3.56 4.85
CA LEU A 112 -9.62 -4.92 4.63
C LEU A 112 -9.57 -5.17 3.12
N GLY A 113 -8.39 -5.53 2.62
CA GLY A 113 -8.10 -5.71 1.19
C GLY A 113 -7.51 -7.08 0.88
N GLY A 114 -7.27 -7.31 -0.40
CA GLY A 114 -6.75 -8.57 -0.94
C GLY A 114 -7.82 -9.48 -1.55
N ASN A 115 -7.35 -10.44 -2.36
CA ASN A 115 -8.18 -11.44 -3.03
C ASN A 115 -9.38 -10.85 -3.82
N TYR A 116 -9.12 -9.77 -4.57
CA TYR A 116 -10.09 -9.06 -5.40
C TYR A 116 -11.25 -8.38 -4.64
N LEU A 117 -11.09 -8.18 -3.34
CA LEU A 117 -12.08 -7.58 -2.44
C LEU A 117 -11.47 -6.39 -1.70
N ILE A 118 -12.29 -5.37 -1.48
CA ILE A 118 -12.03 -4.30 -0.54
C ILE A 118 -13.27 -4.14 0.36
N ILE A 119 -13.05 -4.01 1.66
CA ILE A 119 -14.08 -3.62 2.63
C ILE A 119 -13.62 -2.35 3.32
N LEU A 120 -14.43 -1.28 3.26
CA LEU A 120 -14.15 -0.01 3.91
C LEU A 120 -15.17 0.26 5.00
N ARG A 121 -14.74 0.83 6.12
CA ARG A 121 -15.67 1.35 7.13
C ARG A 121 -16.38 2.59 6.60
N GLY A 122 -17.70 2.63 6.76
CA GLY A 122 -18.56 3.74 6.35
C GLY A 122 -18.92 4.74 7.46
N VAL A 123 -18.38 4.59 8.67
CA VAL A 123 -18.70 5.44 9.83
C VAL A 123 -17.42 5.96 10.49
N ASN A 124 -17.51 7.18 11.05
CA ASN A 124 -16.45 7.80 11.84
C ASN A 124 -15.07 7.84 11.15
N MET A 125 -15.07 8.07 9.83
CA MET A 125 -13.88 8.31 9.01
C MET A 125 -14.19 9.49 8.08
N SER A 126 -13.21 10.39 7.90
CA SER A 126 -13.33 11.47 6.93
C SER A 126 -13.28 10.92 5.50
N THR A 127 -13.60 11.75 4.50
CA THR A 127 -13.46 11.32 3.10
C THR A 127 -11.99 11.08 2.75
N GLU A 128 -11.09 11.96 3.19
CA GLU A 128 -9.64 11.87 2.98
C GLU A 128 -9.10 10.54 3.53
N GLU A 129 -9.45 10.21 4.77
CA GLU A 129 -9.03 8.95 5.38
C GLU A 129 -9.67 7.74 4.67
N THR A 130 -10.94 7.84 4.25
CA THR A 130 -11.61 6.77 3.49
C THR A 130 -10.88 6.49 2.17
N ILE A 131 -10.48 7.54 1.44
CA ILE A 131 -9.75 7.41 0.19
C ILE A 131 -8.32 6.92 0.43
N ALA A 132 -7.65 7.37 1.49
CA ALA A 132 -6.32 6.89 1.83
C ALA A 132 -6.32 5.39 2.19
N VAL A 133 -7.30 4.94 2.99
CA VAL A 133 -7.50 3.52 3.28
C VAL A 133 -7.87 2.75 2.01
N LEU A 134 -8.73 3.28 1.13
CA LEU A 134 -8.99 2.65 -0.17
C LEU A 134 -7.70 2.43 -0.98
N VAL A 135 -6.82 3.43 -1.05
CA VAL A 135 -5.55 3.33 -1.77
C VAL A 135 -4.63 2.29 -1.12
N HIS A 136 -4.61 2.21 0.21
CA HIS A 136 -3.91 1.16 0.95
C HIS A 136 -4.44 -0.24 0.59
N GLU A 137 -5.76 -0.45 0.63
CA GLU A 137 -6.36 -1.73 0.26
C GLU A 137 -6.19 -2.08 -1.23
N MET A 138 -6.07 -1.07 -2.10
CA MET A 138 -5.65 -1.26 -3.49
C MET A 138 -4.21 -1.77 -3.56
N GLY A 139 -3.31 -1.30 -2.68
CA GLY A 139 -1.94 -1.81 -2.56
C GLY A 139 -1.91 -3.32 -2.38
N HIS A 140 -2.68 -3.87 -1.44
CA HIS A 140 -2.80 -5.32 -1.25
C HIS A 140 -3.35 -6.06 -2.48
N ASN A 141 -4.33 -5.47 -3.19
CA ASN A 141 -4.88 -6.10 -4.39
C ASN A 141 -3.92 -6.02 -5.59
N VAL A 142 -3.13 -4.96 -5.70
CA VAL A 142 -2.05 -4.84 -6.70
C VAL A 142 -0.96 -5.86 -6.43
N ASP A 143 -0.53 -5.96 -5.17
CA ASP A 143 0.45 -6.93 -4.70
C ASP A 143 0.01 -8.36 -5.05
N TYR A 144 -1.23 -8.72 -4.72
CA TYR A 144 -1.73 -10.08 -4.95
C TYR A 144 -2.16 -10.38 -6.40
N GLY A 145 -2.78 -9.41 -7.06
CA GLY A 145 -3.57 -9.62 -8.29
C GLY A 145 -2.97 -9.04 -9.55
N TYR A 146 -2.11 -8.02 -9.44
CA TYR A 146 -1.40 -7.42 -10.57
C TYR A 146 0.04 -7.94 -10.68
N LEU A 147 0.77 -7.99 -9.56
CA LEU A 147 2.11 -8.56 -9.48
C LEU A 147 2.03 -10.08 -9.32
N THR A 148 1.61 -10.78 -10.37
CA THR A 148 1.44 -12.23 -10.31
C THR A 148 2.69 -12.98 -10.76
N PRO A 149 3.01 -14.15 -10.17
CA PRO A 149 4.14 -14.96 -10.60
C PRO A 149 3.93 -15.51 -12.01
N GLU A 150 5.00 -15.51 -12.82
CA GLU A 150 5.00 -16.18 -14.13
C GLU A 150 4.77 -17.69 -13.98
N GLU A 151 5.35 -18.30 -12.94
CA GLU A 151 5.28 -19.74 -12.70
C GLU A 151 5.14 -20.10 -11.21
N LYS A 152 4.15 -20.94 -10.90
CA LYS A 152 3.88 -21.43 -9.54
C LYS A 152 4.61 -22.74 -9.23
N LYS A 153 5.93 -22.79 -9.44
CA LYS A 153 6.75 -24.02 -9.31
C LYS A 153 7.50 -24.12 -7.99
N VAL A 154 8.15 -23.03 -7.56
CA VAL A 154 8.97 -23.00 -6.35
C VAL A 154 8.35 -22.02 -5.37
N GLN A 155 8.00 -22.49 -4.18
CA GLN A 155 7.45 -21.64 -3.13
C GLN A 155 8.56 -20.78 -2.54
N SER A 156 8.23 -19.53 -2.29
CA SER A 156 9.09 -18.59 -1.57
C SER A 156 8.92 -18.74 -0.05
N PRO A 157 9.80 -18.14 0.78
CA PRO A 157 9.60 -18.08 2.22
C PRO A 157 8.49 -17.09 2.65
N PHE A 158 7.84 -16.39 1.72
CA PHE A 158 6.76 -15.45 2.00
C PHE A 158 5.40 -16.11 1.84
N ILE A 159 4.55 -15.97 2.86
CA ILE A 159 3.20 -16.54 2.92
C ILE A 159 2.24 -15.46 3.42
N ASP A 160 1.23 -15.12 2.62
CA ASP A 160 0.14 -14.22 3.00
C ASP A 160 -1.04 -15.04 3.53
N GLY A 161 -1.19 -15.10 4.85
CA GLY A 161 -2.19 -15.93 5.51
C GLY A 161 -2.03 -17.42 5.15
N ASN A 162 -2.88 -17.91 4.25
CA ASN A 162 -2.81 -19.29 3.74
C ASN A 162 -2.33 -19.37 2.27
N ALA A 163 -2.04 -18.24 1.63
CA ALA A 163 -1.57 -18.16 0.27
C ALA A 163 -0.04 -18.18 0.23
N SER A 164 0.53 -19.18 -0.44
CA SER A 164 1.97 -19.20 -0.71
C SER A 164 2.30 -18.28 -1.88
N LEU A 165 3.35 -17.48 -1.73
CA LEU A 165 3.98 -16.79 -2.85
C LEU A 165 5.06 -17.68 -3.46
N TYR A 166 5.37 -17.43 -4.73
CA TYR A 166 6.27 -18.25 -5.53
C TYR A 166 7.49 -17.44 -5.95
N GLU A 167 8.63 -18.09 -6.12
CA GLU A 167 9.93 -17.43 -6.41
C GLU A 167 9.95 -16.52 -7.64
N THR A 168 8.98 -16.68 -8.55
CA THR A 168 8.83 -15.82 -9.75
C THR A 168 7.86 -14.65 -9.55
N ASP A 169 7.38 -14.45 -8.33
CA ASP A 169 6.47 -13.37 -7.97
C ASP A 169 7.25 -12.04 -7.87
N PRO A 170 6.91 -11.01 -8.68
CA PRO A 170 7.65 -9.75 -8.70
C PRO A 170 7.68 -9.01 -7.36
N SER A 171 6.67 -9.20 -6.50
CA SER A 171 6.62 -8.55 -5.18
C SER A 171 7.75 -9.00 -4.26
N LEU A 172 8.35 -10.18 -4.51
CA LEU A 172 9.48 -10.65 -3.72
C LEU A 172 10.69 -9.73 -3.80
N ASP A 173 10.89 -9.03 -4.92
CA ASP A 173 11.98 -8.06 -5.04
C ASP A 173 11.79 -6.88 -4.11
N PHE A 174 10.54 -6.48 -3.85
CA PHE A 174 10.21 -5.47 -2.86
C PHE A 174 10.43 -6.00 -1.45
N TYR A 175 9.86 -7.17 -1.10
CA TYR A 175 9.94 -7.68 0.26
C TYR A 175 11.39 -7.92 0.69
N ARG A 176 12.21 -8.51 -0.20
CA ARG A 176 13.62 -8.82 0.07
C ARG A 176 14.47 -7.58 0.32
N ILE A 177 13.98 -6.36 0.13
CA ILE A 177 14.70 -5.16 0.52
C ILE A 177 14.89 -5.12 2.05
N SER A 178 13.86 -5.46 2.82
CA SER A 178 13.87 -5.32 4.29
C SER A 178 13.46 -6.59 5.05
N TRP A 179 13.00 -7.63 4.34
CA TRP A 179 12.43 -8.84 4.92
C TRP A 179 13.17 -10.10 4.46
N GLU A 180 13.25 -11.10 5.34
CA GLU A 180 13.72 -12.46 5.05
C GLU A 180 12.54 -13.41 4.81
N THR A 181 11.45 -13.22 5.55
CA THR A 181 10.19 -13.97 5.45
C THR A 181 9.00 -13.04 5.70
N ASN A 182 7.76 -13.56 5.68
CA ASN A 182 6.57 -12.77 6.03
C ASN A 182 6.47 -12.38 7.52
N GLN A 183 7.39 -12.85 8.37
CA GLN A 183 7.39 -12.58 9.82
C GLN A 183 8.73 -12.04 10.31
N GLU A 184 9.80 -12.22 9.54
CA GLU A 184 11.16 -11.89 9.95
C GLU A 184 11.73 -10.78 9.08
N ARG A 185 12.06 -9.65 9.72
CA ARG A 185 12.83 -8.57 9.11
C ARG A 185 14.30 -8.94 9.08
N LYS A 186 15.02 -8.41 8.09
CA LYS A 186 16.48 -8.44 8.08
C LYS A 186 17.02 -7.78 9.33
N GLN A 187 18.09 -8.35 9.91
CA GLN A 187 18.74 -7.75 11.10
C GLN A 187 19.30 -6.35 10.82
N THR A 188 19.61 -6.06 9.55
CA THR A 188 20.11 -4.76 9.09
C THR A 188 18.99 -3.75 8.82
N ALA A 189 17.73 -4.18 8.76
CA ALA A 189 16.62 -3.28 8.50
C ALA A 189 16.35 -2.40 9.73
N ILE A 190 16.36 -1.08 9.54
CA ILE A 190 16.11 -0.09 10.58
C ILE A 190 14.82 0.69 10.30
N ASN A 191 14.30 1.41 11.29
CA ASN A 191 13.01 2.10 11.18
C ASN A 191 12.93 3.07 9.99
N THR A 192 14.05 3.69 9.60
CA THR A 192 14.09 4.62 8.46
C THR A 192 13.99 3.95 7.09
N ASP A 193 14.08 2.63 7.03
CA ASP A 193 13.96 1.83 5.80
C ASP A 193 12.51 1.55 5.40
N PHE A 194 11.56 2.00 6.22
CA PHE A 194 10.13 1.78 6.02
C PHE A 194 9.39 3.11 5.79
N ALA A 195 8.30 3.04 5.05
CA ALA A 195 7.41 4.17 4.77
C ALA A 195 6.78 4.72 6.06
N SER A 196 6.39 3.82 6.95
CA SER A 196 5.69 4.11 8.20
C SER A 196 6.04 3.11 9.31
N GLY A 197 5.50 3.35 10.50
CA GLY A 197 5.53 2.40 11.60
C GLY A 197 4.72 1.13 11.31
N TYR A 198 3.60 1.26 10.61
CA TYR A 198 2.71 0.18 10.26
C TYR A 198 3.33 -0.71 9.18
N ALA A 199 4.06 -0.13 8.23
CA ALA A 199 4.89 -0.84 7.24
C ALA A 199 5.93 -1.80 7.87
N MET A 200 6.22 -1.69 9.18
CA MET A 200 7.11 -2.60 9.89
C MET A 200 6.43 -3.84 10.47
N SER A 201 5.10 -4.01 10.31
CA SER A 201 4.39 -5.18 10.85
C SER A 201 4.73 -6.45 10.09
N ASP A 202 4.71 -6.38 8.75
CA ASP A 202 4.94 -7.48 7.82
C ASP A 202 5.20 -6.91 6.40
N PRO A 203 5.73 -7.70 5.45
CA PRO A 203 6.06 -7.21 4.11
C PRO A 203 4.86 -6.80 3.26
N PHE A 204 3.66 -7.30 3.55
CA PHE A 204 2.44 -6.99 2.78
C PHE A 204 1.93 -5.60 3.15
N GLU A 205 1.96 -5.28 4.45
CA GLU A 205 1.71 -3.94 4.96
C GLU A 205 2.79 -2.94 4.53
N ASP A 206 4.07 -3.36 4.48
CA ASP A 206 5.16 -2.54 3.92
C ASP A 206 4.89 -2.14 2.47
N PHE A 207 4.39 -3.07 1.66
CA PHE A 207 4.00 -2.81 0.29
C PHE A 207 2.80 -1.86 0.22
N ALA A 208 1.70 -2.14 0.94
CA ALA A 208 0.48 -1.35 0.89
C ALA A 208 0.67 0.08 1.41
N GLU A 209 1.43 0.26 2.48
CA GLU A 209 1.82 1.57 3.00
C GLU A 209 2.72 2.31 1.98
N SER A 210 3.71 1.64 1.38
CA SER A 210 4.58 2.26 0.38
C SER A 210 3.82 2.63 -0.91
N TYR A 211 2.86 1.82 -1.34
CA TYR A 211 1.97 2.09 -2.46
C TYR A 211 1.12 3.34 -2.19
N THR A 212 0.53 3.43 -1.00
CA THR A 212 -0.27 4.58 -0.57
C THR A 212 0.59 5.84 -0.50
N TYR A 213 1.79 5.73 0.07
CA TYR A 213 2.68 6.86 0.23
C TYR A 213 3.13 7.41 -1.12
N TYR A 214 3.38 6.52 -2.08
CA TYR A 214 3.73 6.87 -3.46
C TYR A 214 2.61 7.61 -4.20
N ILE A 215 1.36 7.26 -3.96
CA ILE A 215 0.23 7.90 -4.65
C ILE A 215 -0.19 9.20 -3.97
N LEU A 216 -0.26 9.25 -2.64
CA LEU A 216 -0.89 10.36 -1.92
C LEU A 216 0.09 11.35 -1.30
N HIS A 217 1.35 10.95 -1.09
CA HIS A 217 2.36 11.84 -0.53
C HIS A 217 3.74 11.61 -1.16
N ASN A 218 3.78 11.49 -2.49
CA ASN A 218 5.00 11.14 -3.22
C ASN A 218 6.15 12.11 -2.96
N LYS A 219 5.87 13.41 -2.78
CA LYS A 219 6.89 14.42 -2.46
C LYS A 219 7.62 14.08 -1.17
N ASP A 220 6.87 13.70 -0.14
CA ASP A 220 7.42 13.28 1.16
C ASP A 220 8.13 11.93 1.06
N PHE A 221 7.53 10.95 0.38
CA PHE A 221 8.15 9.64 0.19
C PHE A 221 9.51 9.76 -0.52
N LYS A 222 9.59 10.55 -1.60
CA LYS A 222 10.83 10.82 -2.34
C LYS A 222 11.89 11.50 -1.48
N LYS A 223 11.49 12.45 -0.64
CA LYS A 223 12.38 13.15 0.29
C LYS A 223 12.95 12.20 1.35
N LEU A 224 12.10 11.39 1.97
CA LEU A 224 12.52 10.40 2.96
C LEU A 224 13.41 9.31 2.35
N ALA A 225 13.05 8.84 1.16
CA ALA A 225 13.79 7.83 0.41
C ALA A 225 15.22 8.28 0.11
N ALA A 226 15.48 9.58 -0.10
CA ALA A 226 16.84 10.09 -0.31
C ALA A 226 17.78 9.87 0.89
N GLY A 227 17.24 9.60 2.09
CA GLY A 227 18.01 9.36 3.31
C GLY A 227 18.21 7.89 3.69
N SER A 228 17.67 6.93 2.93
CA SER A 228 17.82 5.48 3.22
C SER A 228 17.93 4.68 1.92
N GLU A 229 18.97 3.84 1.79
CA GLU A 229 19.14 2.94 0.63
C GLU A 229 17.96 2.02 0.42
N ALA A 230 17.50 1.39 1.50
CA ALA A 230 16.38 0.46 1.46
C ALA A 230 15.09 1.18 1.09
N LEU A 231 14.80 2.33 1.71
CA LEU A 231 13.60 3.10 1.37
C LEU A 231 13.66 3.65 -0.07
N TYR A 232 14.84 4.03 -0.54
CA TYR A 232 15.07 4.39 -1.94
C TYR A 232 14.83 3.21 -2.89
N ALA A 233 15.28 2.02 -2.56
CA ALA A 233 15.00 0.82 -3.35
C ALA A 233 13.49 0.53 -3.43
N LYS A 234 12.75 0.70 -2.32
CA LYS A 234 11.29 0.57 -2.29
C LYS A 234 10.60 1.62 -3.15
N TYR A 235 11.03 2.88 -3.05
CA TYR A 235 10.55 3.97 -3.90
C TYR A 235 10.77 3.65 -5.40
N ARG A 236 11.96 3.16 -5.75
CA ARG A 236 12.32 2.75 -7.11
C ARG A 236 11.46 1.59 -7.59
N PHE A 237 11.20 0.60 -6.74
CA PHE A 237 10.31 -0.51 -7.06
C PHE A 237 8.90 0.01 -7.38
N MET A 238 8.32 0.84 -6.52
CA MET A 238 7.03 1.47 -6.79
C MET A 238 7.04 2.20 -8.12
N LYS A 239 8.02 3.09 -8.33
CA LYS A 239 8.13 3.86 -9.57
C LYS A 239 8.19 2.98 -10.81
N TYR A 240 9.11 2.03 -10.88
CA TYR A 240 9.44 1.35 -12.14
C TYR A 240 8.76 0.00 -12.34
N GLN A 241 8.50 -0.74 -11.26
CA GLN A 241 7.87 -2.06 -11.32
C GLN A 241 6.36 -1.97 -11.20
N VAL A 242 5.86 -1.08 -10.35
CA VAL A 242 4.41 -0.94 -10.09
C VAL A 242 3.78 0.09 -11.03
N PHE A 243 4.34 1.31 -11.09
CA PHE A 243 3.73 2.42 -11.83
C PHE A 243 4.36 2.70 -13.20
N ASN A 244 5.26 1.84 -13.68
CA ASN A 244 5.89 1.96 -15.01
C ASN A 244 6.45 3.37 -15.32
N GLY A 245 7.07 3.99 -14.33
CA GLY A 245 7.70 5.31 -14.39
C GLY A 245 6.78 6.50 -14.09
N VAL A 246 5.47 6.29 -13.95
CA VAL A 246 4.51 7.35 -13.61
C VAL A 246 4.72 7.80 -12.16
N GLU A 247 4.98 9.10 -11.97
CA GLU A 247 5.08 9.74 -10.65
C GLU A 247 3.82 10.57 -10.37
N PHE A 248 3.35 10.54 -9.13
CA PHE A 248 2.27 11.41 -8.64
C PHE A 248 2.88 12.67 -8.02
N ASP A 249 2.31 13.84 -8.27
CA ASP A 249 2.80 15.11 -7.68
C ASP A 249 2.03 15.51 -6.41
N THR A 250 1.82 14.53 -5.53
CA THR A 250 0.95 14.61 -4.36
C THR A 250 1.74 14.78 -3.06
N GLY A 251 1.04 15.28 -2.04
CA GLY A 251 1.59 15.62 -0.74
C GLY A 251 2.11 17.06 -0.67
N ASP A 252 2.40 17.48 0.56
CA ASP A 252 2.71 18.87 0.89
C ASP A 252 4.20 19.08 1.23
N GLY A 253 5.00 18.02 1.31
CA GLY A 253 6.44 18.12 1.59
C GLY A 253 6.76 18.39 3.07
N ILE A 254 5.80 18.14 3.96
CA ILE A 254 5.82 18.54 5.38
C ILE A 254 6.71 17.61 6.22
N VAL A 255 7.07 16.42 5.73
CA VAL A 255 7.77 15.43 6.56
C VAL A 255 9.23 15.83 6.78
N ASP A 256 9.63 15.91 8.06
CA ASP A 256 11.03 16.08 8.46
C ASP A 256 11.77 14.74 8.32
N ASN A 257 13.03 14.80 7.86
CA ASN A 257 13.80 13.65 7.35
C ASN A 257 13.95 12.50 8.36
N ASN A 258 13.73 12.75 9.66
CA ASN A 258 13.98 11.81 10.75
C ASN A 258 12.73 11.28 11.45
N GLN A 259 11.51 11.64 11.02
CA GLN A 259 10.29 11.10 11.61
C GLN A 259 9.52 10.28 10.58
N ARG A 260 9.16 9.05 10.97
CA ARG A 260 8.24 8.22 10.20
C ARG A 260 6.86 8.32 10.83
N PRO A 261 5.80 8.56 10.04
CA PRO A 261 4.45 8.44 10.57
C PRO A 261 4.21 7.01 11.04
N TRP A 262 3.33 6.82 12.02
CA TRP A 262 2.92 5.45 12.35
C TRP A 262 2.14 4.82 11.19
N ASP A 263 1.27 5.57 10.53
CA ASP A 263 0.33 5.08 9.52
C ASP A 263 0.20 6.16 8.44
N VAL A 264 0.41 5.81 7.17
CA VAL A 264 0.34 6.81 6.08
C VAL A 264 -1.09 7.23 5.76
N THR A 265 -2.08 6.40 6.08
CA THR A 265 -3.49 6.66 5.74
C THR A 265 -4.14 7.78 6.55
N VAL A 266 -3.46 8.24 7.62
CA VAL A 266 -3.91 9.36 8.47
C VAL A 266 -3.13 10.63 8.23
N LEU A 267 -2.16 10.62 7.30
CA LEU A 267 -1.46 11.84 6.90
C LEU A 267 -2.43 12.79 6.19
N SER A 268 -2.27 14.08 6.44
CA SER A 268 -3.00 15.10 5.72
C SER A 268 -2.51 15.21 4.28
N TYR A 269 -3.45 15.43 3.37
CA TYR A 269 -3.20 15.77 1.97
C TYR A 269 -4.42 16.49 1.42
N GLU A 270 -4.22 17.30 0.39
CA GLU A 270 -5.30 17.95 -0.33
C GLU A 270 -5.99 16.95 -1.26
N ILE A 271 -7.11 16.39 -0.82
CA ILE A 271 -7.87 15.40 -1.61
C ILE A 271 -8.29 15.94 -2.98
N SER A 272 -8.50 17.25 -3.10
CA SER A 272 -8.81 17.87 -4.38
C SER A 272 -7.66 17.75 -5.38
N ASP A 273 -6.40 17.76 -4.94
CA ASP A 273 -5.24 17.58 -5.82
C ASP A 273 -5.17 16.16 -6.38
N PHE A 274 -5.68 15.18 -5.62
CA PHE A 274 -5.78 13.80 -6.07
C PHE A 274 -7.00 13.56 -6.98
N LEU A 275 -8.15 14.17 -6.65
CA LEU A 275 -9.40 13.93 -7.36
C LEU A 275 -9.63 14.83 -8.58
N SER A 276 -8.89 15.95 -8.73
CA SER A 276 -8.96 16.85 -9.90
C SER A 276 -8.42 16.17 -11.16
#